data_AF-A0A7S3XT44-F1
#
_entry.id   AF-A0A7S3XT44-F1
#
_cell.length_a   1.000
_cell.length_b   1.000
_cell.length_c   1.000
_cell.angle_alpha   90.00
_cell.angle_beta   90.00
_cell.angle_gamma   90.00
#
_symmetry.space_group_name_H-M   'P 1'
#
loop_
_entity.id
_entity.type
_entity.pdbx_description
1 polymer ?
#
loop_
_entity_poly.entity_id
_entity_poly.type
_entity_poly.pdbx_seq_one_letter_code
_entity_poly.pdbx_strand_id
1 'polypeptide(L)'
;PEVQRYVVRILWMVPVYSVESWLSLRFRDLSLYFETLRDGYEAYVMYSFVYFLLSLLGDEPTVARLLREKDSNLGKHPCPMNLCMRPWKMGRDFLYKVKFGVLQYVVLKNLMTALTFILVNVHAYDDGN
;
A
#
# COMPACT_ATOMS: atom_id res chain seq x y z
N PRO A 1 0.76 22.80 4.84
CA PRO A 1 -0.20 22.73 3.71
C PRO A 1 -0.11 21.43 2.88
N GLU A 2 1.09 20.87 2.64
CA GLU A 2 1.24 19.65 1.83
C GLU A 2 0.78 18.37 2.55
N VAL A 3 1.14 18.24 3.83
CA VAL A 3 0.74 17.16 4.74
C VAL A 3 -0.78 16.96 4.77
N GLN A 4 -1.54 18.07 4.77
CA GLN A 4 -3.01 18.06 4.83
C GLN A 4 -3.65 17.38 3.62
N ARG A 5 -3.04 17.46 2.43
CA ARG A 5 -3.56 16.81 1.23
C ARG A 5 -3.55 15.29 1.34
N TYR A 6 -2.52 14.71 1.99
CA TYR A 6 -2.45 13.27 2.23
C TYR A 6 -3.49 12.82 3.25
N VAL A 7 -3.70 13.59 4.33
CA VAL A 7 -4.73 13.31 5.33
C VAL A 7 -6.12 13.32 4.71
N VAL A 8 -6.42 14.30 3.86
CA VAL A 8 -7.71 14.39 3.16
C VAL A 8 -7.93 13.13 2.32
N ARG A 9 -6.92 12.66 1.57
CA ARG A 9 -7.02 11.41 0.78
C ARG A 9 -7.31 10.18 1.64
N ILE A 10 -6.71 10.09 2.84
CA ILE A 10 -6.98 8.97 3.76
C ILE A 10 -8.41 9.09 4.31
N LEU A 11 -8.86 10.28 4.70
CA LEU A 11 -10.19 10.50 5.25
C LEU A 11 -11.30 10.18 4.24
N TRP A 12 -11.04 10.39 2.95
CA TRP A 12 -11.94 10.01 1.85
C TRP A 12 -12.20 8.50 1.74
N MET A 13 -11.46 7.65 2.46
CA MET A 13 -11.74 6.22 2.55
C MET A 13 -13.14 5.94 3.11
N VAL A 14 -13.55 6.64 4.17
CA VAL A 14 -14.85 6.42 4.83
C VAL A 14 -16.05 6.64 3.87
N PRO A 15 -16.16 7.78 3.17
CA PRO A 15 -17.27 7.99 2.24
C PRO A 15 -17.20 7.06 1.01
N VAL A 16 -16.01 6.75 0.49
CA VAL A 16 -15.86 5.82 -0.65
C VAL A 16 -16.39 4.42 -0.29
N TYR A 17 -16.02 3.89 0.88
CA TYR A 17 -16.50 2.59 1.35
C TYR A 17 -18.00 2.59 1.60
N SER A 18 -18.55 3.71 2.11
CA SER A 18 -19.98 3.86 2.35
C SER A 18 -20.78 3.84 1.04
N VAL A 19 -20.29 4.52 0.00
CA VAL A 19 -20.92 4.54 -1.33
C VAL A 19 -20.81 3.17 -2.00
N GLU A 20 -19.65 2.51 -1.90
CA GLU A 20 -19.44 1.15 -2.43
C GLU A 20 -20.43 0.16 -1.79
N SER A 21 -20.55 0.17 -0.46
CA SER A 21 -21.49 -0.70 0.26
C SER A 21 -22.94 -0.47 -0.17
N TRP A 22 -23.34 0.78 -0.40
CA TRP A 22 -24.68 1.11 -0.90
C TRP A 22 -24.90 0.64 -2.35
N LEU A 23 -23.89 0.82 -3.22
CA LEU A 23 -23.95 0.40 -4.62
C LEU A 23 -23.95 -1.13 -4.77
N SER A 24 -23.17 -1.84 -3.96
CA SER A 24 -23.11 -3.30 -3.90
C SER A 24 -24.46 -3.91 -3.51
N LEU A 25 -25.20 -3.26 -2.59
CA LEU A 25 -26.57 -3.65 -2.23
C LEU A 25 -27.58 -3.39 -3.36
N ARG A 26 -27.40 -2.30 -4.13
CA ARG A 26 -28.35 -1.90 -5.19
C ARG A 26 -28.14 -2.62 -6.52
N PHE A 27 -26.89 -2.95 -6.84
CA PHE A 27 -26.45 -3.52 -8.11
C PHE A 27 -25.50 -4.69 -7.86
N ARG A 28 -26.09 -5.86 -7.60
CA ARG A 28 -25.33 -7.09 -7.32
C ARG A 28 -24.47 -7.54 -8.50
N ASP A 29 -24.90 -7.28 -9.74
CA ASP A 29 -24.13 -7.63 -10.94
C ASP A 29 -22.88 -6.74 -11.14
N LEU A 30 -22.86 -5.55 -10.53
CA LEU A 30 -21.75 -4.60 -10.61
C LEU A 30 -20.89 -4.59 -9.34
N SER A 31 -21.23 -5.38 -8.32
CA SER A 31 -20.51 -5.40 -7.04
C SER A 31 -19.02 -5.67 -7.23
N LEU A 32 -18.68 -6.62 -8.11
CA LEU A 32 -17.30 -6.99 -8.45
C LEU A 32 -16.50 -5.83 -9.05
N TYR A 33 -17.14 -4.96 -9.84
CA TYR A 33 -16.47 -3.78 -10.40
C TYR A 33 -16.18 -2.74 -9.31
N PHE A 34 -17.13 -2.50 -8.40
CA PHE A 34 -16.93 -1.57 -7.30
C PHE A 34 -15.90 -2.08 -6.29
N GLU A 35 -15.86 -3.39 -6.04
CA GLU A 35 -14.84 -4.06 -5.23
C GLU A 35 -13.44 -3.90 -5.81
N THR A 36 -13.27 -4.09 -7.12
CA THR A 36 -11.97 -3.89 -7.79
C THR A 36 -11.50 -2.43 -7.70
N LEU A 37 -12.41 -1.47 -7.86
CA LEU A 37 -12.10 -0.04 -7.71
C LEU A 37 -11.71 0.31 -6.27
N ARG A 38 -12.38 -0.27 -5.27
CA ARG A 38 -12.07 -0.11 -3.84
C ARG A 38 -10.66 -0.60 -3.54
N ASP A 39 -10.30 -1.79 -4.01
CA ASP A 39 -8.97 -2.37 -3.81
C ASP A 39 -7.86 -1.51 -4.42
N GLY A 40 -8.12 -0.92 -5.60
CA GLY A 40 -7.20 0.04 -6.22
C GLY A 40 -7.04 1.34 -5.44
N TYR A 41 -8.15 1.86 -4.90
CA TYR A 41 -8.13 3.03 -4.03
C TYR A 41 -7.36 2.78 -2.72
N GLU A 42 -7.54 1.61 -2.10
CA GLU A 42 -6.82 1.23 -0.88
C GLU A 42 -5.30 1.27 -1.09
N ALA A 43 -4.84 0.79 -2.24
CA ALA A 43 -3.43 0.81 -2.61
C ALA A 43 -2.89 2.25 -2.78
N TYR A 44 -3.70 3.14 -3.38
CA TYR A 44 -3.37 4.56 -3.47
C TYR A 44 -3.30 5.26 -2.10
N VAL A 45 -4.22 4.92 -1.20
CA VAL A 45 -4.24 5.43 0.18
C VAL A 45 -2.99 4.97 0.93
N MET A 46 -2.57 3.70 0.78
CA MET A 46 -1.34 3.18 1.39
C MET A 46 -0.11 3.97 0.96
N TYR A 47 0.03 4.25 -0.34
CA TYR A 47 1.10 5.10 -0.86
C TYR A 47 1.06 6.51 -0.25
N SER A 48 -0.12 7.13 -0.21
CA SER A 48 -0.32 8.45 0.38
C SER A 48 0.01 8.48 1.87
N PHE A 49 -0.30 7.41 2.60
CA PHE A 49 0.00 7.26 4.03
C PHE A 49 1.50 7.16 4.31
N VAL A 50 2.24 6.41 3.51
CA VAL A 50 3.70 6.33 3.66
C VAL A 50 4.36 7.69 3.40
N TYR A 51 3.94 8.41 2.36
CA TYR A 51 4.43 9.76 2.10
C TYR A 51 4.04 10.76 3.19
N PHE A 52 2.86 10.61 3.76
CA PHE A 52 2.44 11.39 4.92
C PHE A 52 3.35 11.15 6.13
N LEU A 53 3.66 9.89 6.47
CA LEU A 53 4.59 9.56 7.56
C LEU A 53 5.99 10.12 7.32
N LEU A 54 6.49 10.03 6.09
CA LEU A 54 7.77 10.63 5.71
C LEU A 54 7.75 12.15 5.90
N SER A 55 6.67 12.81 5.49
CA SER A 55 6.51 14.25 5.63
C SER A 55 6.33 14.71 7.09
N LEU A 56 5.73 13.87 7.95
CA LEU A 56 5.64 14.12 9.39
C LEU A 56 7.01 14.02 10.10
N LEU A 57 7.91 13.15 9.63
CA LEU A 57 9.26 13.04 10.19
C LEU A 57 10.18 14.20 9.76
N GLY A 58 9.77 15.01 8.78
CA GLY A 58 10.53 16.13 8.23
C GLY A 58 11.07 15.87 6.82
N ASP A 59 12.05 16.65 6.39
CA ASP A 59 12.67 16.48 5.07
C ASP A 59 13.40 15.14 4.93
N GLU A 60 13.41 14.56 3.72
CA GLU A 60 14.17 13.32 3.41
C GLU A 60 15.60 13.27 3.99
N PRO A 61 16.45 14.33 3.90
CA PRO A 61 17.75 14.35 4.55
C PRO A 61 17.68 14.22 6.08
N THR A 62 16.69 14.84 6.72
CA THR A 62 16.46 14.78 8.17
C THR A 62 16.04 13.38 8.57
N VAL A 63 15.08 12.78 7.84
CA VAL A 63 14.63 11.40 8.07
C VAL A 63 15.79 10.41 7.88
N ALA A 64 16.59 10.57 6.83
CA ALA A 64 17.75 9.72 6.59
C ALA A 64 18.83 9.87 7.66
N ARG A 65 18.97 11.05 8.29
CA ARG A 65 19.87 11.27 9.41
C ARG A 65 19.36 10.60 10.68
N LEU A 66 18.08 10.79 11.02
CA LEU A 66 17.44 10.13 12.17
C LEU A 66 17.53 8.60 12.07
N LEU A 67 17.36 8.05 10.87
CA LEU A 67 17.53 6.62 10.61
C LEU A 67 18.98 6.14 10.79
N ARG A 68 19.97 6.97 10.43
CA ARG A 68 21.40 6.67 10.64
C ARG A 68 21.82 6.70 12.11
N GLU A 69 21.20 7.57 12.90
CA GLU A 69 21.47 7.70 14.33
C GLU A 69 20.84 6.56 15.15
N LYS A 70 19.90 5.80 14.56
CA LYS A 70 19.29 4.62 15.18
C LYS A 70 20.17 3.38 15.04
N ASP A 71 20.02 2.43 15.95
CA ASP A 71 20.89 1.24 16.05
C ASP A 71 20.95 0.46 14.71
N SER A 72 22.19 0.23 14.26
CA SER A 72 22.48 -0.38 12.96
C SER A 72 22.08 -1.87 12.89
N ASN A 73 21.82 -2.52 14.04
CA ASN A 73 21.30 -3.89 14.10
C ASN A 73 19.83 -4.01 13.69
N LEU A 74 19.06 -2.91 13.67
CA LEU A 74 17.69 -2.94 13.12
C LEU A 74 17.66 -3.22 11.61
N GLY A 75 18.79 -3.15 10.91
CA GLY A 75 18.92 -3.52 9.50
C GLY A 75 19.04 -5.03 9.26
N LYS A 76 19.10 -5.85 10.33
CA LYS A 76 19.12 -7.32 10.23
C LYS A 76 17.70 -7.84 10.06
N HIS A 77 17.46 -8.55 8.97
CA HIS A 77 16.17 -9.17 8.71
C HIS A 77 15.99 -10.44 9.55
N PRO A 78 14.77 -10.76 10.01
CA PRO A 78 14.48 -12.06 10.61
C PRO A 78 14.65 -13.20 9.59
N CYS A 79 14.89 -14.42 10.08
CA CYS A 79 14.92 -15.63 9.25
C CYS A 79 13.51 -15.89 8.67
N PRO A 80 13.33 -16.24 7.38
CA PRO A 80 14.31 -16.71 6.38
C PRO A 80 14.93 -15.62 5.49
N MET A 81 14.45 -14.38 5.60
CA MET A 81 14.86 -13.29 4.73
C MET A 81 16.35 -12.91 4.89
N ASN A 82 16.95 -13.22 6.04
CA ASN A 82 18.38 -13.11 6.31
C ASN A 82 19.29 -13.97 5.40
N LEU A 83 18.74 -15.02 4.77
CA LEU A 83 19.50 -15.93 3.91
C LEU A 83 19.66 -15.41 2.47
N CYS A 84 18.71 -14.59 2.01
CA CYS A 84 18.67 -14.08 0.64
C CYS A 84 18.98 -12.56 0.56
N MET A 85 18.68 -11.80 1.62
CA MET A 85 18.85 -10.35 1.61
C MET A 85 19.98 -9.88 2.52
N ARG A 86 20.93 -9.14 1.94
CA ARG A 86 21.97 -8.43 2.71
C ARG A 86 21.32 -7.41 3.67
N PRO A 87 21.89 -7.20 4.88
CA PRO A 87 21.36 -6.23 5.83
C PRO A 87 21.25 -4.84 5.20
N TRP A 88 20.13 -4.17 5.45
CA TRP A 88 19.88 -2.87 4.84
C TRP A 88 20.71 -1.80 5.54
N LYS A 89 21.42 -0.98 4.75
CA LYS A 89 22.15 0.17 5.29
C LYS A 89 21.16 1.22 5.75
N MET A 90 21.20 1.55 7.04
CA MET A 90 20.35 2.58 7.63
C MET A 90 20.68 3.97 7.04
N GLY A 91 19.63 4.73 6.69
CA GLY A 91 19.73 6.06 6.09
C GLY A 91 18.94 6.20 4.78
N ARG A 92 19.53 6.84 3.77
CA ARG A 92 18.86 7.11 2.48
C ARG A 92 18.51 5.83 1.73
N ASP A 93 19.42 4.86 1.71
CA ASP A 93 19.23 3.58 1.01
C ASP A 93 18.02 2.80 1.57
N PHE A 94 17.84 2.82 2.89
CA PHE A 94 16.66 2.25 3.55
C PHE A 94 15.38 2.96 3.06
N LEU A 95 15.39 4.30 3.04
CA LEU A 95 14.24 5.10 2.62
C LEU A 95 13.82 4.80 1.17
N TYR A 96 14.80 4.71 0.27
CA TYR A 96 14.58 4.34 -1.12
C TYR A 96 13.97 2.94 -1.24
N LYS A 97 14.49 1.97 -0.49
CA LYS A 97 13.95 0.60 -0.49
C LYS A 97 12.54 0.51 0.09
N VAL A 98 12.22 1.30 1.12
CA VAL A 98 10.85 1.39 1.66
C VAL A 98 9.90 1.98 0.62
N LYS A 99 10.28 3.09 -0.03
CA LYS A 99 9.48 3.70 -1.10
C LYS A 99 9.24 2.73 -2.25
N PHE A 100 10.29 2.04 -2.69
CA PHE A 100 10.20 1.05 -3.75
C PHE A 100 9.35 -0.16 -3.32
N GLY A 101 9.52 -0.66 -2.10
CA GLY A 101 8.75 -1.77 -1.56
C GLY A 101 7.26 -1.45 -1.44
N VAL A 102 6.91 -0.23 -1.03
CA VAL A 102 5.52 0.23 -0.97
C VAL A 102 4.93 0.32 -2.38
N LEU A 103 5.68 0.84 -3.35
CA LEU A 103 5.26 0.87 -4.75
C LEU A 103 5.05 -0.56 -5.30
N GLN A 104 5.99 -1.46 -5.02
CA GLN A 104 5.90 -2.86 -5.42
C GLN A 104 4.69 -3.55 -4.80
N TYR A 105 4.43 -3.34 -3.51
CA TYR A 105 3.25 -3.87 -2.83
C TYR A 105 1.96 -3.38 -3.47
N VAL A 106 1.85 -2.07 -3.72
CA VAL A 106 0.69 -1.46 -4.38
C VAL A 106 0.46 -2.08 -5.75
N VAL A 107 1.50 -2.19 -6.58
CA VAL A 107 1.39 -2.77 -7.93
C VAL A 107 1.02 -4.25 -7.87
N LEU A 108 1.66 -5.04 -7.01
CA LEU A 108 1.37 -6.46 -6.87
C LEU A 108 -0.05 -6.72 -6.36
N LYS A 109 -0.52 -5.96 -5.38
CA LYS A 109 -1.89 -6.07 -4.86
C LYS A 109 -2.91 -5.76 -5.96
N ASN A 110 -2.73 -4.67 -6.72
CA ASN A 110 -3.58 -4.33 -7.85
C ASN A 110 -3.57 -5.40 -8.95
N LEU A 111 -2.40 -5.93 -9.30
CA LEU A 111 -2.27 -7.00 -10.28
C LEU A 111 -2.95 -8.29 -9.81
N MET A 112 -2.83 -8.62 -8.52
CA MET A 112 -3.47 -9.81 -7.96
C MET A 112 -4.99 -9.68 -7.99
N THR A 113 -5.55 -8.54 -7.56
CA THR A 113 -6.99 -8.27 -7.65
C THR A 113 -7.47 -8.33 -9.11
N ALA A 114 -6.74 -7.70 -10.05
CA ALA A 114 -7.10 -7.74 -11.46
C ALA A 114 -7.00 -9.15 -12.07
N LEU A 115 -6.00 -9.94 -11.65
CA LEU A 115 -5.86 -11.33 -12.08
C LEU A 115 -7.02 -12.19 -11.57
N THR A 116 -7.39 -12.05 -10.29
CA THR A 116 -8.57 -12.71 -9.71
C THR A 116 -9.84 -12.33 -10.48
N PHE A 117 -10.02 -11.04 -10.80
CA PHE A 117 -11.16 -10.59 -11.60
C PHE A 117 -11.24 -11.27 -12.97
N ILE A 118 -10.11 -11.38 -13.67
CA ILE A 118 -10.04 -12.06 -14.98
C ILE A 118 -10.33 -13.55 -14.82
N LEU A 119 -9.78 -14.20 -13.79
CA LEU A 119 -9.98 -15.62 -13.50
C LEU A 119 -11.45 -15.97 -13.20
N VAL A 120 -12.15 -15.12 -12.44
CA VAL A 120 -13.59 -15.24 -12.18
C VAL A 120 -14.40 -15.11 -13.47
N ASN A 121 -14.10 -14.12 -14.32
CA ASN A 121 -14.81 -13.94 -15.59
C ASN A 121 -14.62 -15.12 -16.56
N VAL A 122 -13.44 -15.75 -16.56
CA VAL A 122 -13.12 -16.92 -17.40
C VAL A 122 -13.77 -18.22 -16.87
N HIS A 123 -14.54 -18.17 -15.78
CA HIS A 123 -15.14 -19.34 -15.09
C HIS A 123 -14.10 -20.40 -14.68
N ALA A 124 -12.82 -20.03 -14.61
CA ALA A 124 -11.73 -20.88 -14.17
C ALA A 124 -11.51 -20.82 -12.64
N TYR A 125 -12.19 -19.89 -11.97
CA TYR A 125 -12.17 -19.69 -10.53
C TYR A 125 -13.62 -19.58 -10.04
N ASP A 126 -14.07 -20.62 -9.36
CA ASP A 126 -15.32 -20.61 -8.62
C ASP A 126 -14.97 -19.97 -7.27
N ASP A 127 -15.46 -18.77 -7.00
CA ASP A 127 -15.45 -18.22 -5.63
C ASP A 127 -16.32 -19.16 -4.81
N GLY A 128 -15.69 -20.15 -4.17
CA GLY A 128 -16.36 -21.24 -3.49
C GLY A 128 -17.37 -20.71 -2.49
N ASN A 129 -18.64 -20.84 -2.85
CA ASN A 129 -19.79 -20.69 -1.97
C ASN A 129 -20.23 -22.07 -1.47
#